data_AF-A0A7C4U9Y1-F1
#
_entry.id   AF-A0A7C4U9Y1-F1
#
_cell.length_a   1.000
_cell.length_b   1.000
_cell.length_c   1.000
_cell.angle_alpha   90.00
_cell.angle_beta   90.00
_cell.angle_gamma   90.00
#
_symmetry.space_group_name_H-M   'P 1'
#
loop_
_entity.id
_entity.type
_entity.pdbx_description
1 polymer ?
#
loop_
_entity_poly.entity_id
_entity_poly.type
_entity_poly.pdbx_seq_one_letter_code
_entity_poly.pdbx_strand_id
1 'polypeptide(L)'
;MPAVPSSFSPSPPRKILLVTKLIWGTSNARLIGKAIFNICLLVISTCKDVCTVLPCIVKRGANLRYLNFWLLLHATNRPLKQLFHTVSEDNRVQPVLSIKLSDKSAGFSVTNKQGNLLYQLSYCSVNEWTDEEMDNFFSSYPELEEDYYQVLISYAFRKQILVPAGSYRKNDGGLLMSSLLGISGGSSVVSEAIPEWQLYNVYAVPDTVHDRLRRQFPKATFRHQQSLELRNTNAGVQHGSIQVDFATEDFSVLVVSQSKLLFSGSFEYVTPADVLYQLLRVCRYLSLSQQDVQLQLSGLIDSNSALYKELYLYFIHIEFREATWSAINEYPAHFFTSLNDLAQCAL
;
A
#
# COMPACT_ATOMS: atom_id res chain seq x y z
N MET A 1 59.25 -30.15 -42.84
CA MET A 1 58.91 -28.71 -42.98
C MET A 1 57.68 -28.62 -43.86
N PRO A 2 56.74 -27.69 -43.63
CA PRO A 2 56.24 -27.06 -42.38
C PRO A 2 54.67 -27.12 -42.37
N ALA A 3 53.86 -26.66 -41.40
CA ALA A 3 53.97 -26.17 -40.03
C ALA A 3 52.56 -26.23 -39.37
N VAL A 4 52.56 -26.34 -38.03
CA VAL A 4 51.45 -26.21 -37.07
C VAL A 4 51.21 -24.71 -36.78
N PRO A 5 50.00 -24.27 -36.35
CA PRO A 5 49.73 -24.01 -34.90
C PRO A 5 48.30 -24.43 -34.50
N SER A 6 48.00 -25.21 -33.44
CA SER A 6 48.10 -25.00 -31.97
C SER A 6 47.27 -23.85 -31.39
N SER A 7 46.19 -24.17 -30.66
CA SER A 7 45.69 -23.56 -29.40
C SER A 7 44.24 -24.04 -29.16
N PHE A 8 43.90 -24.87 -28.17
CA PHE A 8 43.84 -24.74 -26.70
C PHE A 8 42.85 -23.69 -26.12
N SER A 9 41.77 -24.24 -25.52
CA SER A 9 40.94 -23.74 -24.40
C SER A 9 39.87 -22.67 -24.68
N PRO A 10 38.89 -22.42 -23.77
CA PRO A 10 38.25 -23.28 -22.77
C PRO A 10 36.71 -23.17 -22.77
N SER A 11 36.07 -24.05 -22.00
CA SER A 11 34.67 -24.00 -21.55
C SER A 11 34.28 -22.65 -20.91
N PRO A 12 32.99 -22.23 -21.00
CA PRO A 12 32.53 -21.06 -20.28
C PRO A 12 32.53 -21.32 -18.76
N PRO A 13 32.84 -20.30 -17.95
CA PRO A 13 33.17 -20.46 -16.55
C PRO A 13 31.92 -20.81 -15.72
N ARG A 14 32.12 -21.75 -14.78
CA ARG A 14 31.28 -21.92 -13.60
C ARG A 14 31.01 -20.54 -12.98
N LYS A 15 29.75 -20.15 -12.82
CA LYS A 15 29.40 -19.03 -11.93
C LYS A 15 29.96 -19.37 -10.54
N ILE A 16 31.05 -18.70 -10.18
CA ILE A 16 31.63 -18.76 -8.85
C ILE A 16 30.62 -18.11 -7.92
N LEU A 17 30.02 -18.92 -7.07
CA LEU A 17 29.28 -18.51 -5.89
C LEU A 17 30.29 -17.86 -4.94
N LEU A 18 30.47 -16.55 -5.03
CA LEU A 18 31.31 -15.81 -4.08
C LEU A 18 30.45 -15.50 -2.85
N VAL A 19 30.33 -16.49 -1.97
CA VAL A 19 29.88 -16.28 -0.59
C VAL A 19 31.03 -15.61 0.15
N THR A 20 31.10 -14.28 0.13
CA THR A 20 31.97 -13.53 1.05
C THR A 20 31.29 -13.46 2.41
N LYS A 21 31.61 -14.45 3.24
CA LYS A 21 31.42 -14.44 4.69
C LYS A 21 32.34 -13.37 5.28
N LEU A 22 31.86 -12.12 5.40
CA LEU A 22 32.57 -11.07 6.13
C LEU A 22 32.30 -11.25 7.63
N ILE A 23 33.23 -11.93 8.29
CA ILE A 23 33.33 -11.99 9.74
C ILE A 23 33.74 -10.60 10.22
N TRP A 24 32.84 -9.89 10.88
CA TRP A 24 33.15 -8.60 11.50
C TRP A 24 33.76 -8.82 12.89
N GLY A 25 35.07 -8.70 12.95
CA GLY A 25 35.83 -8.54 14.20
C GLY A 25 36.56 -7.20 14.23
N THR A 26 35.89 -6.07 13.95
CA THR A 26 36.48 -4.73 14.18
C THR A 26 35.39 -3.70 14.52
N SER A 27 35.64 -2.87 15.54
CA SER A 27 34.74 -1.80 16.02
C SER A 27 35.15 -0.39 15.55
N ASN A 28 35.97 -0.29 14.49
CA ASN A 28 36.54 0.99 14.04
C ASN A 28 35.74 1.61 12.88
N ALA A 29 34.89 2.59 13.19
CA ALA A 29 33.99 3.28 12.26
C ALA A 29 34.66 3.89 11.00
N ARG A 30 35.94 4.28 11.08
CA ARG A 30 36.67 4.85 9.92
C ARG A 30 37.01 3.82 8.84
N LEU A 31 37.25 2.56 9.24
CA LEU A 31 37.52 1.46 8.31
C LEU A 31 36.23 0.98 7.63
N ILE A 32 35.11 1.00 8.36
CA ILE A 32 33.76 0.75 7.83
C ILE A 32 33.40 1.77 6.76
N GLY A 33 33.62 3.06 7.06
CA GLY A 33 33.35 4.15 6.11
C GLY A 33 34.16 4.03 4.82
N LYS A 34 35.45 3.68 4.90
CA LYS A 34 36.28 3.46 3.71
C LYS A 34 35.88 2.22 2.90
N ALA A 35 35.45 1.14 3.56
CA ALA A 35 34.98 -0.06 2.88
C ALA A 35 33.67 0.19 2.13
N ILE A 36 32.70 0.88 2.75
CA ILE A 36 31.43 1.27 2.13
C ILE A 36 31.67 2.23 0.95
N PHE A 37 32.57 3.20 1.10
CA PHE A 37 32.88 4.16 0.03
C PHE A 37 33.53 3.50 -1.19
N ASN A 38 34.40 2.51 -0.97
CA ASN A 38 35.02 1.75 -2.06
C ASN A 38 34.05 0.76 -2.73
N ILE A 39 33.09 0.18 -1.99
CA ILE A 39 32.02 -0.65 -2.56
C ILE A 39 31.11 0.19 -3.46
N CYS A 40 30.73 1.41 -3.03
CA CYS A 40 29.95 2.34 -3.86
C CYS A 40 30.69 2.74 -5.15
N LEU A 41 32.00 2.99 -5.08
CA LEU A 41 32.81 3.31 -6.27
C LEU A 41 32.90 2.15 -7.27
N LEU A 42 32.90 0.90 -6.78
CA LEU A 42 32.97 -0.30 -7.62
C LEU A 42 31.64 -0.57 -8.36
N VAL A 43 30.50 -0.27 -7.73
CA VAL A 43 29.17 -0.36 -8.37
C VAL A 43 29.01 0.70 -9.47
N ILE A 44 29.61 1.88 -9.30
CA ILE A 44 29.58 2.96 -10.31
C ILE A 44 30.43 2.60 -11.53
N SER A 45 31.52 1.84 -11.40
CA SER A 45 32.36 1.49 -12.56
C SER A 45 31.78 0.35 -13.41
N THR A 46 30.85 -0.45 -12.89
CA THR A 46 30.19 -1.55 -13.62
C THR A 46 28.94 -1.12 -14.39
N CYS A 47 28.41 0.09 -14.16
CA CYS A 47 27.33 0.69 -14.97
C CYS A 47 27.90 1.56 -16.10
N LYS A 48 28.72 0.98 -16.99
CA LYS A 48 29.26 1.69 -18.16
C LYS A 48 28.54 1.38 -19.49
N ASP A 49 27.53 0.52 -19.48
CA ASP A 49 26.76 0.17 -20.65
C ASP A 49 25.28 0.48 -20.40
N VAL A 50 24.85 1.70 -20.71
CA VAL A 50 23.56 2.12 -21.32
C VAL A 50 23.56 3.65 -21.29
N CYS A 51 24.04 4.27 -22.36
CA CYS A 51 23.69 5.64 -22.78
C CYS A 51 24.34 5.92 -24.14
N THR A 52 23.76 5.36 -25.20
CA THR A 52 23.90 5.89 -26.56
C THR A 52 22.60 6.58 -26.91
N VAL A 53 22.63 7.93 -26.93
CA VAL A 53 21.92 8.86 -27.85
C VAL A 53 21.93 10.25 -27.20
N LEU A 54 22.96 11.07 -27.50
CA LEU A 54 22.87 12.43 -28.07
C LEU A 54 24.26 13.12 -28.04
N PRO A 55 24.70 13.76 -29.13
CA PRO A 55 26.03 14.32 -29.27
C PRO A 55 26.11 15.80 -28.84
N CYS A 56 27.34 16.24 -28.57
CA CYS A 56 27.82 17.63 -28.61
C CYS A 56 27.12 18.65 -27.68
N ILE A 57 27.79 19.00 -26.58
CA ILE A 57 28.38 20.33 -26.33
C ILE A 57 29.34 20.15 -25.15
N VAL A 58 30.63 19.94 -25.45
CA VAL A 58 31.71 20.23 -24.50
C VAL A 58 32.47 21.40 -25.10
N LYS A 59 32.09 22.61 -24.69
CA LYS A 59 32.99 23.76 -24.72
C LYS A 59 33.04 24.35 -23.32
N ARG A 60 34.19 24.09 -22.69
CA ARG A 60 34.89 24.83 -21.63
C ARG A 60 34.01 25.56 -20.59
N GLY A 61 34.06 25.06 -19.36
CA GLY A 61 33.83 25.85 -18.16
C GLY A 61 32.39 25.85 -17.66
N ALA A 62 31.91 24.73 -17.12
CA ALA A 62 30.67 24.69 -16.34
C ALA A 62 30.96 24.08 -14.97
N ASN A 63 30.56 24.82 -13.93
CA ASN A 63 30.79 24.58 -12.51
C ASN A 63 30.34 23.17 -12.05
N LEU A 64 31.25 22.41 -11.42
CA LEU A 64 30.94 21.14 -10.72
C LEU A 64 29.86 21.30 -9.62
N ARG A 65 29.53 22.52 -9.20
CA ARG A 65 28.43 22.79 -8.26
C ARG A 65 27.04 22.51 -8.84
N TYR A 66 26.84 22.65 -10.15
CA TYR A 66 25.54 22.38 -10.77
C TYR A 66 25.31 20.89 -11.02
N LEU A 67 26.36 20.11 -11.31
CA LEU A 67 26.25 18.66 -11.48
C LEU A 67 25.93 17.96 -10.16
N ASN A 68 26.54 18.42 -9.06
CA ASN A 68 26.21 17.93 -7.71
C ASN A 68 24.79 18.33 -7.28
N PHE A 69 24.29 19.50 -7.70
CA PHE A 69 22.92 19.92 -7.40
C PHE A 69 21.89 19.07 -8.16
N TRP A 70 22.17 18.71 -9.42
CA TRP A 70 21.34 17.79 -10.22
C TRP A 70 21.36 16.35 -9.68
N LEU A 71 22.52 15.84 -9.26
CA LEU A 71 22.64 14.53 -8.61
C LEU A 71 22.02 14.51 -7.20
N LEU A 72 22.05 15.62 -6.46
CA LEU A 72 21.34 15.78 -5.19
C LEU A 72 19.82 15.85 -5.38
N LEU A 73 19.34 16.51 -6.45
CA LEU A 73 17.91 16.52 -6.82
C LEU A 73 17.41 15.14 -7.24
N HIS A 74 18.21 14.36 -7.97
CA HIS A 74 17.88 12.95 -8.25
C HIS A 74 18.03 12.02 -7.04
N ALA A 75 18.81 12.40 -6.03
CA ALA A 75 18.92 11.65 -4.78
C ALA A 75 17.83 12.02 -3.75
N THR A 76 17.00 13.03 -4.01
CA THR A 76 15.82 13.37 -3.20
C THR A 76 14.52 12.79 -3.73
N ASN A 77 14.46 12.31 -4.97
CA ASN A 77 13.40 11.40 -5.39
C ASN A 77 13.67 10.03 -4.78
N ARG A 78 13.14 9.80 -3.58
CA ARG A 78 12.93 8.43 -3.14
C ARG A 78 11.85 7.87 -4.06
N PRO A 79 12.18 6.93 -4.98
CA PRO A 79 11.14 6.28 -5.76
C PRO A 79 10.15 5.64 -4.79
N LEU A 80 8.88 5.61 -5.17
CA LEU A 80 7.84 4.84 -4.50
C LEU A 80 8.41 3.47 -4.13
N LYS A 81 8.36 3.14 -2.84
CA LYS A 81 8.91 1.86 -2.38
C LYS A 81 7.87 0.79 -2.69
N GLN A 82 7.98 0.19 -3.87
CA GLN A 82 7.20 -1.00 -4.24
C GLN A 82 7.53 -2.13 -3.25
N LEU A 83 6.50 -2.67 -2.62
CA LEU A 83 6.61 -3.75 -1.63
C LEU A 83 6.20 -5.10 -2.22
N PHE A 84 5.24 -5.12 -3.14
CA PHE A 84 4.65 -6.33 -3.70
C PHE A 84 4.36 -6.13 -5.19
N HIS A 85 4.58 -7.17 -6.01
CA HIS A 85 4.23 -7.18 -7.43
C HIS A 85 4.04 -8.60 -7.96
N THR A 86 2.92 -8.88 -8.62
CA THR A 86 2.65 -10.20 -9.22
C THR A 86 1.89 -10.06 -10.53
N VAL A 87 2.15 -10.91 -11.54
CA VAL A 87 1.54 -10.86 -12.89
C VAL A 87 1.23 -12.28 -13.39
N SER A 88 0.07 -12.49 -14.04
CA SER A 88 -0.29 -13.71 -14.79
C SER A 88 -0.49 -13.46 -16.29
N GLU A 89 -0.49 -14.52 -17.12
CA GLU A 89 -0.60 -14.46 -18.59
C GLU A 89 -1.80 -13.65 -19.15
N ASP A 90 -1.62 -13.14 -20.38
CA ASP A 90 -2.24 -11.95 -20.98
C ASP A 90 -3.68 -12.09 -21.51
N ASN A 91 -4.33 -13.25 -21.32
CA ASN A 91 -5.72 -13.45 -21.76
C ASN A 91 -6.73 -12.85 -20.77
N ARG A 92 -6.67 -11.53 -20.60
CA ARG A 92 -7.56 -10.76 -19.72
C ARG A 92 -8.94 -10.62 -20.36
N VAL A 93 -9.97 -11.22 -19.77
CA VAL A 93 -11.37 -11.06 -20.20
C VAL A 93 -12.08 -10.11 -19.25
N GLN A 94 -12.52 -8.96 -19.77
CA GLN A 94 -13.19 -7.90 -19.00
C GLN A 94 -12.40 -7.52 -17.74
N PRO A 95 -11.16 -7.02 -17.89
CA PRO A 95 -10.32 -6.72 -16.74
C PRO A 95 -10.88 -5.56 -15.93
N VAL A 96 -10.88 -5.71 -14.60
CA VAL A 96 -11.28 -4.69 -13.63
C VAL A 96 -10.05 -4.22 -12.87
N LEU A 97 -9.78 -2.91 -12.95
CA LEU A 97 -8.74 -2.25 -12.17
C LEU A 97 -9.32 -1.78 -10.83
N SER A 98 -8.71 -2.19 -9.74
CA SER A 98 -9.05 -1.76 -8.38
C SER A 98 -7.87 -1.02 -7.78
N ILE A 99 -8.03 0.24 -7.39
CA ILE A 99 -6.98 1.07 -6.79
C ILE A 99 -7.38 1.43 -5.36
N LYS A 100 -6.50 1.20 -4.39
CA LYS A 100 -6.64 1.64 -2.99
C LYS A 100 -5.57 2.70 -2.70
N LEU A 101 -5.98 3.85 -2.15
CA LEU A 101 -5.05 4.88 -1.67
C LEU A 101 -5.36 5.24 -0.23
N SER A 102 -4.35 5.34 0.61
CA SER A 102 -4.41 5.81 2.01
C SER A 102 -3.55 7.08 2.17
N ASP A 103 -3.43 7.59 3.40
CA ASP A 103 -2.50 8.68 3.73
C ASP A 103 -1.03 8.34 3.40
N LYS A 104 -0.64 7.05 3.49
CA LYS A 104 0.76 6.59 3.47
C LYS A 104 1.05 5.44 2.52
N SER A 105 0.08 5.01 1.73
CA SER A 105 0.27 3.91 0.81
C SER A 105 -0.69 3.94 -0.37
N ALA A 106 -0.31 3.22 -1.41
CA ALA A 106 -1.17 2.89 -2.53
C ALA A 106 -1.02 1.42 -2.88
N GLY A 107 -2.07 0.86 -3.45
CA GLY A 107 -1.98 -0.42 -4.12
C GLY A 107 -3.02 -0.52 -5.22
N PHE A 108 -2.78 -1.40 -6.17
CA PHE A 108 -3.77 -1.75 -7.17
C PHE A 108 -3.78 -3.23 -7.45
N SER A 109 -4.91 -3.71 -7.93
CA SER A 109 -5.05 -5.05 -8.48
C SER A 109 -5.80 -5.00 -9.80
N VAL A 110 -5.44 -5.92 -10.69
CA VAL A 110 -6.18 -6.20 -11.92
C VAL A 110 -6.78 -7.59 -11.78
N THR A 111 -8.09 -7.68 -11.95
CA THR A 111 -8.85 -8.93 -11.80
C THR A 111 -9.78 -9.16 -12.98
N ASN A 112 -10.37 -10.34 -13.09
CA ASN A 112 -11.53 -10.52 -13.95
C ASN A 112 -12.77 -9.80 -13.38
N LYS A 113 -13.84 -9.69 -14.16
CA LYS A 113 -15.10 -9.06 -13.72
C LYS A 113 -15.67 -9.63 -12.40
N GLN A 114 -15.46 -10.92 -12.14
CA GLN A 114 -15.93 -11.57 -10.92
C GLN A 114 -15.02 -11.33 -9.70
N GLY A 115 -13.89 -10.64 -9.85
CA GLY A 115 -12.94 -10.36 -8.78
C GLY A 115 -12.27 -11.60 -8.15
N ASN A 116 -12.44 -12.78 -8.74
CA ASN A 116 -11.97 -14.06 -8.19
C ASN A 116 -10.68 -14.56 -8.88
N LEU A 117 -10.34 -14.03 -10.05
CA LEU A 117 -9.07 -14.30 -10.72
C LEU A 117 -8.20 -13.04 -10.66
N LEU A 118 -7.08 -13.13 -9.94
CA LEU A 118 -6.10 -12.06 -9.82
C LEU A 118 -5.10 -12.15 -10.98
N TYR A 119 -5.07 -11.13 -11.83
CA TYR A 119 -4.12 -11.01 -12.92
C TYR A 119 -2.86 -10.27 -12.49
N GLN A 120 -3.03 -9.19 -11.74
CA GLN A 120 -1.92 -8.36 -11.28
C GLN A 120 -2.21 -7.75 -9.92
N LEU A 121 -1.16 -7.55 -9.14
CA LEU A 121 -1.21 -6.87 -7.86
C LEU A 121 0.06 -6.04 -7.68
N SER A 122 -0.07 -4.82 -7.18
CA SER A 122 1.05 -4.01 -6.74
C SER A 122 0.68 -3.21 -5.49
N TYR A 123 1.68 -2.89 -4.67
CA TYR A 123 1.53 -2.04 -3.50
C TYR A 123 2.82 -1.27 -3.24
N CYS A 124 2.70 0.00 -2.87
CA CYS A 124 3.80 0.86 -2.47
C CYS A 124 3.46 1.71 -1.23
N SER A 125 4.51 2.09 -0.50
CA SER A 125 4.42 3.11 0.55
C SER A 125 4.72 4.49 -0.01
N VAL A 126 4.01 5.48 0.52
CA VAL A 126 4.06 6.89 0.14
C VAL A 126 4.23 7.72 1.40
N ASN A 127 5.06 8.77 1.37
CA ASN A 127 5.18 9.65 2.54
C ASN A 127 4.03 10.66 2.61
N GLU A 128 3.69 11.27 1.49
CA GLU A 128 2.62 12.26 1.34
C GLU A 128 2.24 12.37 -0.14
N TRP A 129 0.96 12.66 -0.41
CA TRP A 129 0.46 12.83 -1.77
C TRP A 129 0.59 14.26 -2.27
N THR A 130 1.67 14.53 -3.00
CA THR A 130 1.87 15.74 -3.80
C THR A 130 1.54 15.47 -5.27
N ASP A 131 1.42 16.52 -6.08
CA ASP A 131 1.26 16.35 -7.54
C ASP A 131 2.43 15.56 -8.15
N GLU A 132 3.67 15.82 -7.70
CA GLU A 132 4.86 15.07 -8.12
C GLU A 132 4.77 13.59 -7.74
N GLU A 133 4.31 13.28 -6.54
CA GLU A 133 4.19 11.89 -6.11
C GLU A 133 3.06 11.14 -6.82
N MET A 134 1.96 11.84 -7.14
CA MET A 134 0.92 11.31 -8.01
C MET A 134 1.47 11.01 -9.41
N ASP A 135 2.27 11.92 -10.00
CA ASP A 135 2.89 11.69 -11.31
C ASP A 135 3.90 10.53 -11.26
N ASN A 136 4.68 10.42 -10.19
CA ASN A 136 5.58 9.29 -9.95
C ASN A 136 4.80 7.97 -9.84
N PHE A 137 3.64 7.97 -9.18
CA PHE A 137 2.78 6.78 -9.06
C PHE A 137 2.32 6.27 -10.41
N PHE A 138 1.75 7.14 -11.26
CA PHE A 138 1.34 6.72 -12.60
C PHE A 138 2.52 6.32 -13.49
N SER A 139 3.63 7.07 -13.43
CA SER A 139 4.81 6.77 -14.24
C SER A 139 5.52 5.47 -13.85
N SER A 140 5.39 5.04 -12.58
CA SER A 140 5.99 3.81 -12.07
C SER A 140 5.19 2.56 -12.47
N TYR A 141 3.91 2.73 -12.82
CA TYR A 141 3.00 1.63 -13.13
C TYR A 141 2.26 1.91 -14.45
N PRO A 142 2.89 1.57 -15.60
CA PRO A 142 2.29 1.77 -16.92
C PRO A 142 0.90 1.14 -17.07
N GLU A 143 0.60 0.10 -16.29
CA GLU A 143 -0.68 -0.60 -16.29
C GLU A 143 -1.84 0.30 -15.85
N LEU A 144 -1.57 1.37 -15.11
CA LEU A 144 -2.57 2.36 -14.72
C LEU A 144 -3.00 3.28 -15.90
N GLU A 145 -2.30 3.22 -17.02
CA GLU A 145 -2.64 3.94 -18.27
C GLU A 145 -3.37 3.06 -19.29
N GLU A 146 -3.58 1.77 -18.99
CA GLU A 146 -4.31 0.84 -19.85
C GLU A 146 -5.85 1.04 -19.79
N ASP A 147 -6.55 0.50 -20.79
CA ASP A 147 -8.01 0.47 -20.82
C ASP A 147 -8.56 -0.74 -20.05
N TYR A 148 -9.49 -0.47 -19.13
CA TYR A 148 -10.16 -1.49 -18.33
C TYR A 148 -11.67 -1.52 -18.60
N TYR A 149 -12.28 -2.70 -18.42
CA TYR A 149 -13.73 -2.85 -18.47
C TYR A 149 -14.40 -2.01 -17.38
N GLN A 150 -13.78 -1.93 -16.19
CA GLN A 150 -14.24 -1.12 -15.08
C GLN A 150 -13.06 -0.70 -14.21
N VAL A 151 -13.15 0.51 -13.64
CA VAL A 151 -12.19 1.02 -12.66
C VAL A 151 -12.91 1.32 -11.35
N LEU A 152 -12.38 0.75 -10.27
CA LEU A 152 -12.86 0.90 -8.91
C LEU A 152 -11.77 1.56 -8.07
N ILE A 153 -12.14 2.56 -7.28
CA ILE A 153 -11.21 3.32 -6.46
C ILE A 153 -11.72 3.33 -5.01
N SER A 154 -10.90 2.82 -4.10
CA SER A 154 -11.13 2.86 -2.66
C SER A 154 -10.21 3.89 -2.01
N TYR A 155 -10.80 4.81 -1.26
CA TYR A 155 -10.10 5.73 -0.38
C TYR A 155 -10.02 5.14 1.02
N ALA A 156 -8.83 5.08 1.59
CA ALA A 156 -8.55 4.65 2.96
C ALA A 156 -7.93 5.79 3.78
N PHE A 157 -8.39 7.03 3.54
CA PHE A 157 -7.94 8.20 4.30
C PHE A 157 -8.60 8.23 5.67
N ARG A 158 -7.85 8.55 6.73
CA ARG A 158 -8.35 8.43 8.11
C ARG A 158 -9.42 9.46 8.50
N LYS A 159 -9.50 10.58 7.77
CA LYS A 159 -10.40 11.71 8.06
C LYS A 159 -11.81 11.40 7.57
N GLN A 160 -12.54 10.61 8.34
CA GLN A 160 -13.92 10.22 8.05
C GLN A 160 -14.84 10.27 9.26
N ILE A 161 -16.14 10.40 9.02
CA ILE A 161 -17.21 10.42 10.02
C ILE A 161 -18.40 9.65 9.48
N LEU A 162 -18.89 8.70 10.29
CA LEU A 162 -20.16 8.02 10.04
C LEU A 162 -21.30 8.79 10.70
N VAL A 163 -22.34 9.08 9.91
CA VAL A 163 -23.51 9.85 10.33
C VAL A 163 -24.77 9.01 10.12
N PRO A 164 -25.63 8.83 11.13
CA PRO A 164 -26.93 8.20 10.93
C PRO A 164 -27.73 8.88 9.82
N ALA A 165 -28.36 8.09 8.94
CA ALA A 165 -29.07 8.61 7.78
C ALA A 165 -30.20 9.59 8.15
N GLY A 166 -30.86 9.40 9.30
CA GLY A 166 -31.87 10.33 9.81
C GLY A 166 -31.32 11.69 10.26
N SER A 167 -30.01 11.78 10.52
CA SER A 167 -29.33 13.01 10.96
C SER A 167 -28.50 13.66 9.85
N TYR A 168 -28.24 12.95 8.74
CA TYR A 168 -27.44 13.46 7.64
C TYR A 168 -28.23 14.46 6.77
N ARG A 169 -27.56 15.55 6.38
CA ARG A 169 -28.07 16.50 5.39
C ARG A 169 -27.03 16.69 4.29
N LYS A 170 -27.49 16.69 3.04
CA LYS A 170 -26.63 16.68 1.83
C LYS A 170 -25.57 17.78 1.79
N ASN A 171 -25.86 18.95 2.37
CA ASN A 171 -24.98 20.12 2.32
C ASN A 171 -24.13 20.30 3.58
N ASP A 172 -24.26 19.43 4.58
CA ASP A 172 -23.59 19.59 5.87
C ASP A 172 -22.21 18.95 5.90
N GLY A 173 -21.83 18.17 4.88
CA GLY A 173 -20.56 17.42 4.86
C GLY A 173 -19.33 18.28 5.17
N GLY A 174 -19.19 19.44 4.50
CA GLY A 174 -18.09 20.37 4.77
C GLY A 174 -18.13 20.97 6.19
N LEU A 175 -19.32 21.27 6.70
CA LEU A 175 -19.49 21.76 8.07
C LEU A 175 -19.11 20.68 9.10
N LEU A 176 -19.51 19.43 8.86
CA LEU A 176 -19.16 18.30 9.72
C LEU A 176 -17.64 18.09 9.75
N MET A 177 -16.99 18.05 8.59
CA MET A 177 -15.54 17.87 8.49
C MET A 177 -14.77 19.02 9.15
N SER A 178 -15.15 20.27 8.89
CA SER A 178 -14.51 21.43 9.50
C SER A 178 -14.70 21.52 11.00
N SER A 179 -15.91 21.22 11.51
CA SER A 179 -16.23 21.37 12.93
C SER A 179 -15.68 20.23 13.79
N LEU A 180 -15.66 19.00 13.28
CA LEU A 180 -15.29 17.81 14.05
C LEU A 180 -13.84 17.39 13.81
N LEU A 181 -13.31 17.61 12.60
CA LEU A 181 -11.96 17.18 12.21
C LEU A 181 -11.03 18.35 11.82
N GLY A 182 -11.50 19.60 11.89
CA GLY A 182 -10.67 20.78 11.58
C GLY A 182 -10.33 20.95 10.10
N ILE A 183 -11.06 20.30 9.19
CA ILE A 183 -10.77 20.33 7.76
C ILE A 183 -11.49 21.50 7.09
N SER A 184 -10.73 22.54 6.71
CA SER A 184 -11.28 23.78 6.14
C SER A 184 -10.82 24.08 4.71
N GLY A 185 -9.93 23.30 4.11
CA GLY A 185 -9.46 23.46 2.73
C GLY A 185 -8.42 22.42 2.32
N GLY A 186 -8.06 22.40 1.03
CA GLY A 186 -7.09 21.45 0.45
C GLY A 186 -7.58 20.00 0.43
N SER A 187 -8.90 19.80 0.57
CA SER A 187 -9.50 18.48 0.55
C SER A 187 -10.92 18.54 0.01
N SER A 188 -11.22 17.58 -0.85
CA SER A 188 -12.54 17.32 -1.38
C SER A 188 -13.32 16.51 -0.35
N VAL A 189 -14.49 17.01 0.03
CA VAL A 189 -15.39 16.29 0.95
C VAL A 189 -16.36 15.45 0.14
N VAL A 190 -16.30 14.14 0.36
CA VAL A 190 -17.19 13.17 -0.28
C VAL A 190 -18.18 12.64 0.75
N SER A 191 -19.42 12.43 0.34
CA SER A 191 -20.44 11.78 1.15
C SER A 191 -21.01 10.58 0.42
N GLU A 192 -20.96 9.43 1.06
CA GLU A 192 -21.38 8.14 0.54
C GLU A 192 -22.49 7.56 1.42
N ALA A 193 -23.57 7.08 0.83
CA ALA A 193 -24.60 6.36 1.58
C ALA A 193 -24.20 4.88 1.78
N ILE A 194 -24.48 4.34 2.95
CA ILE A 194 -24.38 2.91 3.30
C ILE A 194 -25.79 2.46 3.72
N PRO A 195 -26.69 2.17 2.75
CA PRO A 195 -28.11 1.92 3.03
C PRO A 195 -28.37 0.75 3.98
N GLU A 196 -27.57 -0.31 3.87
CA GLU A 196 -27.67 -1.53 4.68
C GLU A 196 -27.48 -1.25 6.17
N TRP A 197 -26.77 -0.17 6.49
CA TRP A 197 -26.48 0.28 7.86
C TRP A 197 -27.26 1.54 8.25
N GLN A 198 -28.04 2.13 7.33
CA GLN A 198 -28.69 3.42 7.52
C GLN A 198 -27.70 4.51 7.94
N LEU A 199 -26.53 4.53 7.30
CA LEU A 199 -25.46 5.50 7.56
C LEU A 199 -25.11 6.29 6.29
N TYR A 200 -24.53 7.46 6.49
CA TYR A 200 -23.68 8.14 5.53
C TYR A 200 -22.25 8.13 6.04
N ASN A 201 -21.30 7.79 5.18
CA ASN A 201 -19.89 8.06 5.42
C ASN A 201 -19.50 9.39 4.77
N VAL A 202 -19.03 10.33 5.57
CA VAL A 202 -18.52 11.62 5.11
C VAL A 202 -17.03 11.65 5.37
N TYR A 203 -16.23 11.86 4.32
CA TYR A 203 -14.78 11.78 4.43
C TYR A 203 -14.08 12.82 3.56
N ALA A 204 -12.88 13.19 3.97
CA ALA A 204 -12.04 14.16 3.29
C ALA A 204 -10.92 13.46 2.53
N VAL A 205 -10.74 13.81 1.26
CA VAL A 205 -9.68 13.32 0.38
C VAL A 205 -8.84 14.50 -0.08
N PRO A 206 -7.50 14.44 -0.09
CA PRO A 206 -6.67 15.51 -0.64
C PRO A 206 -7.10 15.86 -2.08
N ASP A 207 -7.20 17.16 -2.39
CA ASP A 207 -7.63 17.62 -3.73
C ASP A 207 -6.68 17.11 -4.82
N THR A 208 -5.37 17.09 -4.54
CA THR A 208 -4.31 16.53 -5.41
C THR A 208 -4.64 15.10 -5.84
N VAL A 209 -5.08 14.26 -4.90
CA VAL A 209 -5.45 12.86 -5.13
C VAL A 209 -6.81 12.76 -5.85
N HIS A 210 -7.83 13.44 -5.33
CA HIS A 210 -9.19 13.32 -5.85
C HIS A 210 -9.28 13.81 -7.30
N ASP A 211 -8.74 15.00 -7.59
CA ASP A 211 -8.80 15.61 -8.91
C ASP A 211 -7.95 14.86 -9.92
N ARG A 212 -6.77 14.35 -9.52
CA ARG A 212 -5.94 13.54 -10.40
C ARG A 212 -6.65 12.24 -10.80
N LEU A 213 -7.21 11.51 -9.84
CA LEU A 213 -7.91 10.25 -10.12
C LEU A 213 -9.19 10.47 -10.95
N ARG A 214 -9.95 11.54 -10.72
CA ARG A 214 -11.12 11.86 -11.53
C ARG A 214 -10.78 12.23 -12.98
N ARG A 215 -9.64 12.88 -13.20
CA ARG A 215 -9.13 13.19 -14.55
C ARG A 215 -8.67 11.93 -15.27
N GLN A 216 -7.92 11.07 -14.57
CA GLN A 216 -7.40 9.82 -15.14
C GLN A 216 -8.52 8.82 -15.42
N PHE A 217 -9.48 8.68 -14.50
CA PHE A 217 -10.56 7.70 -14.59
C PHE A 217 -11.94 8.36 -14.44
N PRO A 218 -12.44 9.08 -15.46
CA PRO A 218 -13.71 9.81 -15.38
C PRO A 218 -14.94 8.93 -15.11
N LYS A 219 -14.86 7.64 -15.42
CA LYS A 219 -15.92 6.64 -15.22
C LYS A 219 -15.70 5.76 -13.99
N ALA A 220 -14.69 6.04 -13.17
CA ALA A 220 -14.41 5.23 -11.99
C ALA A 220 -15.53 5.32 -10.95
N THR A 221 -15.74 4.22 -10.24
CA THR A 221 -16.57 4.21 -9.04
C THR A 221 -15.68 4.44 -7.83
N PHE A 222 -16.02 5.45 -7.03
CA PHE A 222 -15.28 5.82 -5.82
C PHE A 222 -16.03 5.34 -4.58
N ARG A 223 -15.31 4.75 -3.64
CA ARG A 223 -15.82 4.23 -2.37
C ARG A 223 -14.83 4.54 -1.25
N HIS A 224 -15.31 4.61 -0.01
CA HIS A 224 -14.41 4.56 1.14
C HIS A 224 -14.16 3.11 1.60
N GLN A 225 -12.94 2.78 1.98
CA GLN A 225 -12.53 1.46 2.47
C GLN A 225 -13.42 0.97 3.60
N GLN A 226 -13.70 1.83 4.58
CA GLN A 226 -14.54 1.46 5.74
C GLN A 226 -16.01 1.26 5.37
N SER A 227 -16.48 1.91 4.29
CA SER A 227 -17.81 1.65 3.73
C SER A 227 -17.86 0.27 3.08
N LEU A 228 -16.77 -0.17 2.44
CA LEU A 228 -16.66 -1.53 1.88
C LEU A 228 -16.61 -2.59 2.98
N GLU A 229 -15.77 -2.37 4.00
CA GLU A 229 -15.64 -3.27 5.15
C GLU A 229 -17.00 -3.48 5.81
N LEU A 230 -17.71 -2.39 6.14
CA LEU A 230 -19.05 -2.44 6.73
C LEU A 230 -20.04 -3.28 5.92
N ARG A 231 -20.02 -3.18 4.59
CA ARG A 231 -20.93 -3.95 3.73
C ARG A 231 -20.62 -5.45 3.75
N ASN A 232 -19.36 -5.82 3.96
CA ASN A 232 -18.91 -7.21 4.01
C ASN A 232 -18.89 -7.79 5.44
N THR A 233 -19.12 -6.97 6.47
CA THR A 233 -19.11 -7.41 7.86
C THR A 233 -20.38 -8.17 8.26
N ASN A 234 -20.21 -9.32 8.92
CA ASN A 234 -21.31 -9.98 9.63
C ASN A 234 -21.51 -9.33 11.01
N ALA A 235 -22.58 -8.54 11.15
CA ALA A 235 -22.90 -7.85 12.39
C ALA A 235 -23.53 -8.75 13.47
N GLY A 236 -23.97 -9.97 13.12
CA GLY A 236 -24.74 -10.87 13.98
C GLY A 236 -23.95 -11.57 15.10
N VAL A 237 -22.66 -11.25 15.25
CA VAL A 237 -21.77 -11.88 16.25
C VAL A 237 -22.17 -11.43 17.66
N GLN A 238 -22.51 -12.39 18.52
CA GLN A 238 -23.05 -12.13 19.87
C GLN A 238 -22.03 -11.48 20.80
N HIS A 239 -20.78 -11.98 20.79
CA HIS A 239 -19.69 -11.51 21.64
C HIS A 239 -18.89 -10.36 21.02
N GLY A 240 -19.33 -9.89 19.84
CA GLY A 240 -18.67 -8.86 19.06
C GLY A 240 -17.55 -9.38 18.15
N SER A 241 -17.25 -8.60 17.13
CA SER A 241 -16.14 -8.82 16.21
C SER A 241 -15.37 -7.52 16.03
N ILE A 242 -14.04 -7.60 16.11
CA ILE A 242 -13.10 -6.52 15.83
C ILE A 242 -12.37 -6.89 14.55
N GLN A 243 -12.59 -6.13 13.48
CA GLN A 243 -11.89 -6.28 12.22
C GLN A 243 -10.78 -5.23 12.15
N VAL A 244 -9.58 -5.66 11.80
CA VAL A 244 -8.39 -4.81 11.72
C VAL A 244 -7.71 -4.99 10.38
N ASP A 245 -7.52 -3.91 9.63
CA ASP A 245 -6.75 -3.90 8.38
C ASP A 245 -5.45 -3.11 8.59
N PHE A 246 -4.31 -3.79 8.52
CA PHE A 246 -2.99 -3.20 8.71
C PHE A 246 -2.41 -2.66 7.40
N ALA A 247 -2.04 -1.38 7.40
CA ALA A 247 -1.14 -0.80 6.41
C ALA A 247 0.29 -0.71 6.98
N THR A 248 1.16 0.07 6.35
CA THR A 248 2.57 0.16 6.73
C THR A 248 2.80 0.96 8.02
N GLU A 249 2.05 2.04 8.24
CA GLU A 249 2.20 2.96 9.39
C GLU A 249 0.86 3.28 10.07
N ASP A 250 -0.23 2.68 9.60
CA ASP A 250 -1.57 2.87 10.11
C ASP A 250 -2.39 1.58 10.03
N PHE A 251 -3.50 1.55 10.77
CA PHE A 251 -4.48 0.47 10.68
C PHE A 251 -5.89 1.00 10.88
N SER A 252 -6.85 0.39 10.19
CA SER A 252 -8.28 0.62 10.42
C SER A 252 -8.82 -0.38 11.43
N VAL A 253 -9.85 0.02 12.17
CA VAL A 253 -10.58 -0.81 13.11
C VAL A 253 -12.08 -0.62 12.88
N LEU A 254 -12.77 -1.73 12.71
CA LEU A 254 -14.23 -1.80 12.67
C LEU A 254 -14.71 -2.75 13.76
N VAL A 255 -15.66 -2.31 14.59
CA VAL A 255 -16.21 -3.12 15.67
C VAL A 255 -17.71 -3.21 15.55
N VAL A 256 -18.20 -4.44 15.46
CA VAL A 256 -19.63 -4.75 15.43
C VAL A 256 -19.98 -5.70 16.56
N SER A 257 -21.22 -5.62 17.05
CA SER A 257 -21.78 -6.59 17.97
C SER A 257 -23.29 -6.51 17.94
N GLN A 258 -23.97 -7.66 18.06
CA GLN A 258 -25.43 -7.72 18.19
C GLN A 258 -26.17 -6.91 17.11
N SER A 259 -25.74 -7.07 15.85
CA SER A 259 -26.27 -6.36 14.67
C SER A 259 -26.11 -4.84 14.70
N LYS A 260 -25.16 -4.32 15.48
CA LYS A 260 -24.87 -2.89 15.59
C LYS A 260 -23.41 -2.60 15.28
N LEU A 261 -23.19 -1.46 14.65
CA LEU A 261 -21.88 -0.85 14.55
C LEU A 261 -21.58 -0.14 15.87
N LEU A 262 -20.50 -0.54 16.53
CA LEU A 262 -20.06 0.05 17.80
C LEU A 262 -18.94 1.06 17.60
N PHE A 263 -18.02 0.79 16.67
CA PHE A 263 -16.88 1.67 16.38
C PHE A 263 -16.40 1.51 14.95
N SER A 264 -15.94 2.60 14.35
CA SER A 264 -15.24 2.62 13.07
C SER A 264 -14.23 3.76 13.10
N GLY A 265 -12.96 3.48 12.82
CA GLY A 265 -11.91 4.49 12.81
C GLY A 265 -10.57 3.90 12.42
N SER A 266 -9.54 4.75 12.39
CA SER A 266 -8.19 4.34 12.03
C SER A 266 -7.18 5.05 12.90
N PHE A 267 -6.02 4.43 13.10
CA PHE A 267 -4.96 4.92 13.98
C PHE A 267 -3.61 4.80 13.30
N GLU A 268 -2.70 5.72 13.59
CA GLU A 268 -1.27 5.54 13.30
C GLU A 268 -0.63 4.66 14.36
N TYR A 269 0.42 3.94 13.97
CA TYR A 269 1.25 3.20 14.90
C TYR A 269 2.70 3.16 14.43
N VAL A 270 3.62 3.08 15.39
CA VAL A 270 5.05 2.92 15.11
C VAL A 270 5.53 1.58 15.64
N THR A 271 4.94 1.11 16.74
CA THR A 271 5.32 -0.12 17.42
C THR A 271 4.13 -1.07 17.57
N PRO A 272 4.39 -2.39 17.68
CA PRO A 272 3.36 -3.37 18.06
C PRO A 272 2.56 -3.01 19.32
N ALA A 273 3.21 -2.43 20.32
CA ALA A 273 2.59 -2.02 21.57
C ALA A 273 1.54 -0.91 21.37
N ASP A 274 1.73 -0.02 20.40
CA ASP A 274 0.76 1.02 20.07
C ASP A 274 -0.55 0.39 19.57
N VAL A 275 -0.46 -0.60 18.68
CA VAL A 275 -1.63 -1.32 18.16
C VAL A 275 -2.36 -2.02 19.30
N LEU A 276 -1.63 -2.81 20.11
CA LEU A 276 -2.22 -3.53 21.23
C LEU A 276 -2.94 -2.56 22.19
N TYR A 277 -2.29 -1.45 22.54
CA TYR A 277 -2.88 -0.42 23.38
C TYR A 277 -4.20 0.10 22.82
N GLN A 278 -4.25 0.43 21.52
CA GLN A 278 -5.47 0.92 20.88
C GLN A 278 -6.59 -0.12 20.90
N LEU A 279 -6.30 -1.38 20.57
CA LEU A 279 -7.30 -2.43 20.54
C LEU A 279 -7.84 -2.74 21.95
N LEU A 280 -6.97 -2.83 22.96
CA LEU A 280 -7.39 -3.01 24.35
C LEU A 280 -8.21 -1.81 24.86
N ARG A 281 -7.85 -0.60 24.43
CA ARG A 281 -8.60 0.61 24.75
C ARG A 281 -10.00 0.58 24.15
N VAL A 282 -10.13 0.21 22.87
CA VAL A 282 -11.43 0.04 22.19
C VAL A 282 -12.27 -1.03 22.90
N CYS A 283 -11.68 -2.18 23.23
CA CYS A 283 -12.36 -3.22 24.01
C CYS A 283 -12.90 -2.68 25.34
N ARG A 284 -12.06 -1.95 26.08
CA ARG A 284 -12.46 -1.35 27.37
C ARG A 284 -13.61 -0.35 27.22
N TYR A 285 -13.54 0.55 26.24
CA TYR A 285 -14.61 1.55 26.01
C TYR A 285 -15.94 0.90 25.62
N LEU A 286 -15.89 -0.20 24.87
CA LEU A 286 -17.07 -0.92 24.40
C LEU A 286 -17.49 -2.08 25.32
N SER A 287 -16.80 -2.27 26.44
CA SER A 287 -17.00 -3.39 27.37
C SER A 287 -16.92 -4.77 26.71
N LEU A 288 -16.00 -4.93 25.74
CA LEU A 288 -15.72 -6.21 25.08
C LEU A 288 -14.65 -6.99 25.82
N SER A 289 -14.87 -8.30 25.95
CA SER A 289 -13.95 -9.25 26.56
C SER A 289 -12.97 -9.79 25.51
N GLN A 290 -11.67 -9.71 25.78
CA GLN A 290 -10.65 -10.29 24.90
C GLN A 290 -10.70 -11.83 24.86
N GLN A 291 -11.40 -12.44 25.83
CA GLN A 291 -11.62 -13.88 25.87
C GLN A 291 -12.71 -14.33 24.89
N ASP A 292 -13.67 -13.47 24.60
CA ASP A 292 -14.88 -13.83 23.84
C ASP A 292 -14.94 -13.16 22.46
N VAL A 293 -14.37 -11.97 22.31
CA VAL A 293 -14.43 -11.20 21.06
C VAL A 293 -13.61 -11.87 19.96
N GLN A 294 -14.15 -11.89 18.74
CA GLN A 294 -13.45 -12.38 17.56
C GLN A 294 -12.60 -11.26 16.94
N LEU A 295 -11.28 -11.43 16.95
CA LEU A 295 -10.33 -10.52 16.30
C LEU A 295 -9.97 -11.04 14.91
N GLN A 296 -10.39 -10.31 13.87
CA GLN A 296 -10.12 -10.63 12.47
C GLN A 296 -9.02 -9.72 11.93
N LEU A 297 -7.93 -10.31 11.47
CA LEU A 297 -6.74 -9.62 10.98
C LEU A 297 -6.68 -9.62 9.45
N SER A 298 -6.39 -8.48 8.87
CA SER A 298 -6.16 -8.25 7.44
C SER A 298 -5.01 -7.27 7.24
N GLY A 299 -4.52 -7.17 6.01
CA GLY A 299 -3.46 -6.25 5.66
C GLY A 299 -2.08 -6.82 5.97
N LEU A 300 -1.08 -5.93 6.03
CA LEU A 300 0.34 -6.26 6.08
C LEU A 300 0.80 -6.78 7.46
N ILE A 301 0.25 -7.91 7.89
CA ILE A 301 0.55 -8.57 9.16
C ILE A 301 0.91 -10.05 8.95
N ASP A 302 2.15 -10.43 9.24
CA ASP A 302 2.59 -11.82 9.15
C ASP A 302 2.41 -12.56 10.49
N SER A 303 2.05 -13.85 10.45
CA SER A 303 1.89 -14.68 11.66
C SER A 303 3.19 -14.85 12.46
N ASN A 304 4.35 -14.65 11.83
CA ASN A 304 5.65 -14.67 12.50
C ASN A 304 6.10 -13.30 13.02
N SER A 305 5.37 -12.22 12.69
CA SER A 305 5.69 -10.85 13.10
C SER A 305 5.59 -10.66 14.62
N ALA A 306 6.34 -9.68 15.14
CA ALA A 306 6.24 -9.29 16.54
C ALA A 306 4.82 -8.79 16.88
N LEU A 307 4.19 -8.07 15.95
CA LEU A 307 2.82 -7.57 16.08
C LEU A 307 1.81 -8.71 16.29
N TYR A 308 1.81 -9.71 15.40
CA TYR A 308 0.90 -10.85 15.55
C TYR A 308 1.12 -11.57 16.89
N LYS A 309 2.38 -11.85 17.23
CA LYS A 309 2.74 -12.53 18.48
C LYS A 309 2.26 -11.75 19.70
N GLU A 310 2.35 -10.42 19.68
CA GLU A 310 1.87 -9.58 20.77
C GLU A 310 0.34 -9.61 20.88
N LEU A 311 -0.39 -9.51 19.77
CA LEU A 311 -1.85 -9.63 19.78
C LEU A 311 -2.34 -11.00 20.26
N TYR A 312 -1.66 -12.06 19.84
CA TYR A 312 -1.97 -13.45 20.20
C TYR A 312 -1.90 -13.71 21.72
N LEU A 313 -1.13 -12.92 22.47
CA LEU A 313 -1.05 -13.04 23.93
C LEU A 313 -2.30 -12.52 24.65
N TYR A 314 -3.10 -11.69 24.00
CA TYR A 314 -4.24 -11.01 24.63
C TYR A 314 -5.59 -11.48 24.09
N PHE A 315 -5.68 -11.81 22.80
CA PHE A 315 -6.93 -12.21 22.16
C PHE A 315 -6.96 -13.72 21.94
N ILE A 316 -7.96 -14.40 22.53
CA ILE A 316 -8.10 -15.86 22.43
C ILE A 316 -8.57 -16.26 21.02
N HIS A 317 -9.54 -15.53 20.46
CA HIS A 317 -10.12 -15.80 19.17
C HIS A 317 -9.54 -14.85 18.12
N ILE A 318 -8.42 -15.25 17.52
CA ILE A 318 -7.70 -14.48 16.51
C ILE A 318 -7.61 -15.29 15.21
N GLU A 319 -7.99 -14.67 14.11
CA GLU A 319 -7.98 -15.29 12.78
C GLU A 319 -7.59 -14.29 11.70
N PHE A 320 -7.06 -14.79 10.59
CA PHE A 320 -6.82 -13.99 9.39
C PHE A 320 -8.05 -14.00 8.48
N ARG A 321 -8.39 -12.86 7.89
CA ARG A 321 -9.43 -12.78 6.85
C ARG A 321 -8.94 -13.48 5.58
N GLU A 322 -9.79 -14.31 4.98
CA GLU A 322 -9.49 -14.95 3.70
C GLU A 322 -9.84 -14.02 2.53
N ALA A 323 -9.03 -14.04 1.46
CA ALA A 323 -9.39 -13.42 0.20
C ALA A 323 -10.05 -14.45 -0.72
N THR A 324 -11.04 -14.00 -1.50
CA THR A 324 -11.82 -14.89 -2.39
C THR A 324 -11.10 -15.21 -3.70
N TRP A 325 -10.06 -14.45 -4.05
CA TRP A 325 -9.34 -14.69 -5.29
C TRP A 325 -8.49 -15.96 -5.21
N SER A 326 -8.33 -16.66 -6.32
CA SER A 326 -7.29 -17.67 -6.45
C SER A 326 -5.94 -16.92 -6.54
N ALA A 327 -5.24 -16.81 -5.41
CA ALA A 327 -3.97 -16.10 -5.35
C ALA A 327 -2.92 -16.75 -6.26
N ILE A 328 -2.08 -15.92 -6.86
CA ILE A 328 -0.77 -16.35 -7.33
C ILE A 328 0.07 -16.51 -6.05
N ASN A 329 0.58 -17.73 -5.81
CA ASN A 329 1.11 -18.28 -4.54
C ASN A 329 2.29 -17.53 -3.85
N GLU A 330 2.51 -16.24 -4.11
CA GLU A 330 3.68 -15.51 -3.64
C GLU A 330 3.49 -14.84 -2.26
N TYR A 331 2.25 -14.44 -1.91
CA TYR A 331 1.97 -13.73 -0.65
C TYR A 331 0.73 -14.26 0.07
N PRO A 332 0.64 -14.10 1.41
CA PRO A 332 -0.57 -14.44 2.15
C PRO A 332 -1.78 -13.66 1.64
N ALA A 333 -2.89 -14.37 1.38
CA ALA A 333 -4.11 -13.80 0.82
C ALA A 333 -4.66 -12.64 1.66
N HIS A 334 -4.51 -12.71 2.99
CA HIS A 334 -5.02 -11.70 3.92
C HIS A 334 -4.35 -10.34 3.80
N PHE A 335 -3.19 -10.23 3.14
CA PHE A 335 -2.48 -8.95 2.97
C PHE A 335 -3.27 -7.94 2.13
N PHE A 336 -4.16 -8.43 1.28
CA PHE A 336 -4.81 -7.62 0.27
C PHE A 336 -6.33 -7.85 0.23
N THR A 337 -6.94 -8.30 1.34
CA THR A 337 -8.40 -8.51 1.38
C THR A 337 -9.15 -7.23 1.06
N SER A 338 -8.64 -6.05 1.43
CA SER A 338 -9.20 -4.75 1.05
C SER A 338 -9.33 -4.55 -0.47
N LEU A 339 -8.31 -4.95 -1.24
CA LEU A 339 -8.34 -4.88 -2.71
C LEU A 339 -9.24 -5.97 -3.30
N ASN A 340 -9.29 -7.14 -2.65
CA ASN A 340 -10.22 -8.20 -3.01
C ASN A 340 -11.69 -7.77 -2.79
N ASP A 341 -12.01 -7.19 -1.63
CA ASP A 341 -13.32 -6.62 -1.28
C ASP A 341 -13.76 -5.56 -2.29
N LEU A 342 -12.84 -4.69 -2.71
CA LEU A 342 -13.08 -3.70 -3.75
C LEU A 342 -13.39 -4.36 -5.10
N ALA A 343 -12.59 -5.34 -5.53
CA ALA A 343 -12.80 -6.04 -6.80
C ALA A 343 -14.15 -6.76 -6.86
N GLN A 344 -14.62 -7.29 -5.73
CA GLN A 344 -15.95 -7.93 -5.61
C GLN A 344 -17.12 -6.94 -5.71
N CYS A 345 -16.89 -5.65 -5.51
CA CYS A 345 -17.91 -4.62 -5.69
C CYS A 345 -18.21 -4.26 -7.15
N ALA A 346 -17.50 -4.87 -8.12
CA ALA A 346 -17.82 -4.78 -9.55
C ALA A 346 -19.16 -5.47 -9.92
N LEU A 347 -19.68 -6.32 -9.03
CA LEU A 347 -20.83 -7.20 -9.26
C LEU A 347 -22.19 -6.51 -9.16
#